data_AF-A0A7S2N544-F1
#
_entry.id   AF-A0A7S2N544-F1
#
_cell.length_a   1.000
_cell.length_b   1.000
_cell.length_c   1.000
_cell.angle_alpha   90.00
_cell.angle_beta   90.00
_cell.angle_gamma   90.00
#
_symmetry.space_group_name_H-M   'P 1'
#
loop_
_entity.id
_entity.type
_entity.pdbx_description
1 polymer ?
#
loop_
_entity_poly.entity_id
_entity_poly.type
_entity_poly.pdbx_seq_one_letter_code
_entity_poly.pdbx_strand_id
1 'polypeptide(L)'
;MEEVKIREFLFARKVSPELVGRILNFFKQNYHGRQKRVHEQDITFFQDVPESMKIRLHEEAYMPLLQASPMFAEFADADFCRPILIQVCHTAFVEEFYLPQQDVFVDGMPSAGVYYVNAGRLLYTSMHTQEIQEFHVAPEDWISEMCLWVRWDHCGQLCAETSCEITMLDKAKFNAIVCKAGGPFVECLRRFAVFVLGHIEALDADEAVTDVSLGRETLRQLAIRARRLWELQNQSRNRGGGAERIGFHSNVGGLVQ
;
A
#
# COMPACT_ATOMS: atom_id res chain seq x y z
N MET A 1 20.34 2.68 -31.67
CA MET A 1 19.59 3.95 -31.83
C MET A 1 19.25 4.58 -30.48
N GLU A 2 18.72 3.82 -29.51
CA GLU A 2 18.30 4.40 -28.23
C GLU A 2 19.46 4.89 -27.34
N GLU A 3 20.58 4.16 -27.28
CA GLU A 3 21.78 4.59 -26.53
C GLU A 3 22.28 5.97 -26.98
N VAL A 4 22.25 6.25 -28.29
CA VAL A 4 22.71 7.54 -28.85
C VAL A 4 21.83 8.68 -28.34
N LYS A 5 20.50 8.50 -28.38
CA LYS A 5 19.55 9.49 -27.86
C LYS A 5 19.74 9.77 -26.37
N ILE A 6 20.01 8.72 -25.57
CA ILE A 6 20.28 8.86 -24.13
C ILE A 6 21.55 9.70 -23.92
N ARG A 7 22.63 9.41 -24.64
CA ARG A 7 23.89 10.17 -24.54
C ARG A 7 23.69 11.64 -24.91
N GLU A 8 23.03 11.91 -26.04
CA GLU A 8 22.71 13.27 -26.47
C GLU A 8 21.90 14.03 -25.42
N PHE A 9 20.86 13.41 -24.86
CA PHE A 9 20.02 14.00 -23.81
C PHE A 9 20.81 14.38 -22.55
N LEU A 10 21.68 13.47 -22.07
CA LEU A 10 22.44 13.67 -20.84
C LEU A 10 23.55 14.71 -21.01
N PHE A 11 24.24 14.70 -22.15
CA PHE A 11 25.28 15.68 -22.44
C PHE A 11 24.70 17.08 -22.65
N ALA A 12 23.57 17.20 -23.35
CA ALA A 12 22.88 18.48 -23.54
C ALA A 12 22.49 19.15 -22.20
N ARG A 13 22.19 18.34 -21.18
CA ARG A 13 21.84 18.81 -19.83
C ARG A 13 23.02 18.91 -18.86
N LYS A 14 24.26 18.69 -19.33
CA LYS A 14 25.48 18.74 -18.50
C LYS A 14 25.39 17.85 -17.25
N VAL A 15 24.78 16.68 -17.39
CA VAL A 15 24.72 15.69 -16.31
C VAL A 15 26.14 15.22 -15.96
N SER A 16 26.41 14.94 -14.68
CA SER A 16 27.74 14.57 -14.21
C SER A 16 28.27 13.31 -14.92
N PRO A 17 29.58 13.23 -15.24
CA PRO A 17 30.15 12.07 -15.93
C PRO A 17 29.93 10.76 -15.20
N GLU A 18 29.95 10.80 -13.86
CA GLU A 18 29.67 9.66 -13.00
C GLU A 18 28.26 9.11 -13.21
N LEU A 19 27.24 9.97 -13.15
CA LEU A 19 25.85 9.56 -13.36
C LEU A 19 25.60 9.12 -14.80
N VAL A 20 26.23 9.77 -15.78
CA VAL A 20 26.19 9.34 -17.19
C VAL A 20 26.73 7.92 -17.33
N GLY A 21 27.87 7.62 -16.72
CA GLY A 21 28.45 6.28 -16.72
C GLY A 21 27.51 5.23 -16.11
N ARG A 22 26.91 5.53 -14.95
CA ARG A 22 25.94 4.66 -14.28
C ARG A 22 24.71 4.38 -15.14
N ILE A 23 24.08 5.41 -15.70
CA ILE A 23 22.90 5.27 -16.56
C ILE A 23 23.21 4.45 -17.82
N LEU A 24 24.34 4.70 -18.48
CA LEU A 24 24.71 3.95 -19.69
C LEU A 24 25.05 2.49 -19.39
N ASN A 25 25.68 2.22 -18.24
CA ASN A 25 25.94 0.84 -17.82
C ASN A 25 24.64 0.09 -17.53
N PHE A 26 23.73 0.71 -16.77
CA PHE A 26 22.41 0.18 -16.49
C PHE A 26 21.62 -0.10 -17.79
N PHE A 27 21.64 0.84 -18.74
CA PHE A 27 21.02 0.65 -20.06
C PHE A 27 21.59 -0.59 -20.78
N LYS A 28 22.92 -0.71 -20.85
CA LYS A 28 23.55 -1.83 -21.56
C LYS A 28 23.22 -3.20 -20.95
N GLN A 29 23.13 -3.27 -19.63
CA GLN A 29 22.83 -4.50 -18.91
C GLN A 29 21.37 -4.92 -19.04
N ASN A 30 20.44 -3.95 -18.99
CA ASN A 30 19.02 -4.24 -18.79
C ASN A 30 18.14 -4.00 -20.02
N TYR A 31 18.59 -3.22 -21.01
CA TYR A 31 17.74 -2.77 -22.13
C TYR A 31 17.18 -3.92 -22.99
N HIS A 32 17.98 -4.96 -23.24
CA HIS A 32 17.53 -6.12 -24.02
C HIS A 32 16.74 -7.14 -23.17
N GLY A 33 16.92 -7.13 -21.84
CA GLY A 33 16.18 -7.96 -20.89
C GLY A 33 14.83 -7.36 -20.47
N ARG A 34 14.48 -6.19 -20.99
CA ARG A 34 13.26 -5.40 -20.72
C ARG A 34 11.91 -6.11 -20.97
N GLN A 35 11.86 -7.38 -21.38
CA GLN A 35 10.59 -7.98 -21.86
C GLN A 35 10.25 -9.35 -21.26
N LYS A 36 8.97 -9.50 -20.84
CA LYS A 36 8.06 -10.52 -21.40
C LYS A 36 6.60 -10.51 -20.92
N ARG A 37 6.22 -9.80 -19.86
CA ARG A 37 4.82 -9.79 -19.41
C ARG A 37 4.06 -8.58 -19.96
N VAL A 38 2.84 -8.86 -20.39
CA VAL A 38 1.90 -7.88 -20.94
C VAL A 38 1.16 -7.29 -19.75
N HIS A 39 1.32 -5.99 -19.51
CA HIS A 39 0.50 -5.29 -18.53
C HIS A 39 -0.86 -4.96 -19.14
N GLU A 40 -1.86 -4.77 -18.28
CA GLU A 40 -3.19 -4.36 -18.75
C GLU A 40 -3.13 -3.11 -19.66
N GLN A 41 -2.31 -2.12 -19.30
CA GLN A 41 -2.11 -0.90 -20.10
C GLN A 41 -1.50 -1.15 -21.49
N ASP A 42 -0.85 -2.29 -21.71
CA ASP A 42 -0.30 -2.68 -23.01
C ASP A 42 -1.38 -3.30 -23.93
N ILE A 43 -2.54 -3.69 -23.37
CA ILE A 43 -3.64 -4.32 -24.10
C ILE A 43 -4.65 -3.26 -24.52
N THR A 44 -4.46 -2.71 -25.71
CA THR A 44 -5.36 -1.68 -26.29
C THR A 44 -6.84 -2.10 -26.31
N PHE A 45 -7.14 -3.38 -26.56
CA PHE A 45 -8.52 -3.90 -26.61
C PHE A 45 -9.27 -3.79 -25.26
N PHE A 46 -8.58 -3.70 -24.12
CA PHE A 46 -9.26 -3.55 -22.82
C PHE A 46 -10.00 -2.22 -22.71
N GLN A 47 -9.66 -1.21 -23.53
CA GLN A 47 -10.43 0.03 -23.64
C GLN A 47 -11.84 -0.20 -24.18
N ASP A 48 -12.05 -1.23 -25.01
CA ASP A 48 -13.34 -1.58 -25.62
C ASP A 48 -14.17 -2.53 -24.75
N VAL A 49 -13.56 -3.14 -23.72
CA VAL A 49 -14.24 -4.08 -22.82
C VAL A 49 -15.24 -3.31 -21.94
N PRO A 50 -16.50 -3.79 -21.83
CA PRO A 50 -17.51 -3.16 -20.97
C PRO A 50 -17.03 -2.98 -19.52
N GLU A 51 -17.40 -1.85 -18.91
CA GLU A 51 -16.96 -1.49 -17.56
C GLU A 51 -17.30 -2.56 -16.52
N SER A 52 -18.49 -3.16 -16.60
CA SER A 52 -18.91 -4.25 -15.70
C SER A 52 -18.03 -5.49 -15.81
N MET A 53 -17.43 -5.76 -16.98
CA MET A 53 -16.51 -6.88 -17.16
C MET A 53 -15.13 -6.55 -16.59
N LYS A 54 -14.64 -5.31 -16.76
CA LYS A 54 -13.38 -4.85 -16.16
C LYS A 54 -13.44 -4.86 -14.63
N ILE A 55 -14.56 -4.42 -14.04
CA ILE A 55 -14.75 -4.49 -12.59
C ILE A 55 -14.60 -5.94 -12.10
N ARG A 56 -15.22 -6.91 -12.79
CA ARG A 56 -15.10 -8.33 -12.44
C ARG A 56 -13.69 -8.87 -12.65
N LEU A 57 -13.05 -8.50 -13.76
CA LEU A 57 -11.65 -8.86 -14.02
C LEU A 57 -10.74 -8.38 -12.89
N HIS A 58 -10.89 -7.12 -12.48
CA HIS A 58 -10.06 -6.52 -11.42
C HIS A 58 -10.39 -7.12 -10.05
N GLU A 59 -11.64 -7.46 -9.78
CA GLU A 59 -12.02 -8.22 -8.58
C GLU A 59 -11.31 -9.58 -8.57
N GLU A 60 -11.39 -10.36 -9.65
CA GLU A 60 -10.79 -11.69 -9.73
C GLU A 60 -9.25 -11.64 -9.70
N ALA A 61 -8.63 -10.60 -10.29
CA ALA A 61 -7.18 -10.42 -10.31
C ALA A 61 -6.62 -9.87 -9.00
N TYR A 62 -7.24 -8.83 -8.41
CA TYR A 62 -6.66 -8.05 -7.32
C TYR A 62 -7.24 -8.33 -5.94
N MET A 63 -8.39 -9.00 -5.81
CA MET A 63 -8.91 -9.40 -4.50
C MET A 63 -7.95 -10.33 -3.74
N PRO A 64 -7.35 -11.38 -4.36
CA PRO A 64 -6.39 -12.24 -3.66
C PRO A 64 -5.16 -11.47 -3.17
N LEU A 65 -4.70 -10.50 -3.97
CA LEU A 65 -3.59 -9.61 -3.66
C LEU A 65 -3.93 -8.71 -2.46
N LEU A 66 -5.12 -8.10 -2.45
CA LEU A 66 -5.61 -7.30 -1.34
C LEU A 66 -5.72 -8.13 -0.05
N GLN A 67 -6.20 -9.37 -0.16
CA GLN A 67 -6.32 -10.34 0.94
C GLN A 67 -4.96 -10.89 1.43
N ALA A 68 -3.84 -10.53 0.82
CA ALA A 68 -2.52 -10.81 1.39
C ALA A 68 -2.35 -10.08 2.73
N SER A 69 -2.88 -8.86 2.86
CA SER A 69 -2.99 -8.20 4.17
C SER A 69 -4.07 -8.88 5.02
N PRO A 70 -3.73 -9.32 6.25
CA PRO A 70 -4.68 -9.91 7.18
C PRO A 70 -5.84 -8.99 7.52
N MET A 71 -5.63 -7.67 7.47
CA MET A 71 -6.68 -6.70 7.71
C MET A 71 -7.78 -6.85 6.67
N PHE A 72 -7.45 -6.85 5.38
CA PHE A 72 -8.48 -6.98 4.35
C PHE A 72 -9.07 -8.39 4.29
N ALA A 73 -8.26 -9.43 4.52
CA ALA A 73 -8.73 -10.82 4.56
C ALA A 73 -9.82 -11.03 5.62
N GLU A 74 -9.71 -10.42 6.80
CA GLU A 74 -10.69 -10.53 7.88
C GLU A 74 -12.07 -9.98 7.52
N PHE A 75 -12.12 -9.02 6.60
CA PHE A 75 -13.37 -8.37 6.18
C PHE A 75 -13.85 -8.80 4.79
N ALA A 76 -13.06 -9.46 3.96
CA ALA A 76 -13.36 -9.65 2.54
C ALA A 76 -14.73 -10.27 2.22
N ASP A 77 -15.22 -11.16 3.08
CA ASP A 77 -16.52 -11.84 2.92
C ASP A 77 -17.69 -11.10 3.60
N ALA A 78 -17.45 -9.96 4.23
CA ALA A 78 -18.50 -9.19 4.86
C ALA A 78 -19.25 -8.33 3.84
N ASP A 79 -20.57 -8.54 3.73
CA ASP A 79 -21.43 -7.85 2.76
C ASP A 79 -21.31 -6.32 2.79
N PHE A 80 -21.09 -5.75 3.99
CA PHE A 80 -21.03 -4.30 4.17
C PHE A 80 -19.75 -3.65 3.61
N CYS A 81 -18.66 -4.39 3.40
CA CYS A 81 -17.41 -3.85 2.88
C CYS A 81 -17.10 -4.33 1.46
N ARG A 82 -17.66 -5.47 1.02
CA ARG A 82 -17.36 -6.07 -0.29
C ARG A 82 -17.46 -5.08 -1.46
N PRO A 83 -18.51 -4.23 -1.58
CA PRO A 83 -18.58 -3.26 -2.67
C PRO A 83 -17.42 -2.25 -2.66
N ILE A 84 -16.96 -1.85 -1.47
CA ILE A 84 -15.83 -0.94 -1.29
C ILE A 84 -14.54 -1.63 -1.72
N LEU A 85 -14.34 -2.89 -1.31
CA LEU A 85 -13.16 -3.67 -1.68
C LEU A 85 -13.09 -3.95 -3.19
N ILE A 86 -14.22 -4.24 -3.84
CA ILE A 86 -14.29 -4.36 -5.30
C ILE A 86 -13.90 -3.04 -5.96
N GLN A 87 -14.38 -1.90 -5.44
CA GLN A 87 -14.00 -0.59 -5.95
C GLN A 87 -12.51 -0.31 -5.77
N VAL A 88 -11.91 -0.68 -4.63
CA VAL A 88 -10.47 -0.63 -4.39
C VAL A 88 -9.72 -1.47 -5.41
N CYS A 89 -10.12 -2.75 -5.59
CA CYS A 89 -9.55 -3.64 -6.58
C CYS A 89 -9.56 -3.01 -7.98
N HIS A 90 -10.70 -2.43 -8.36
CA HIS A 90 -10.88 -1.90 -9.69
C HIS A 90 -10.10 -0.61 -9.98
N THR A 91 -9.85 0.23 -8.97
CA THR A 91 -9.38 1.61 -9.20
C THR A 91 -8.04 1.95 -8.56
N ALA A 92 -7.66 1.27 -7.48
CA ALA A 92 -6.51 1.65 -6.66
C ALA A 92 -5.26 0.81 -6.91
N PHE A 93 -5.37 -0.38 -7.52
CA PHE A 93 -4.19 -1.16 -7.89
C PHE A 93 -3.54 -0.65 -9.18
N VAL A 94 -2.21 -0.71 -9.21
CA VAL A 94 -1.36 -0.35 -10.34
C VAL A 94 -0.27 -1.41 -10.48
N GLU A 95 -0.05 -1.89 -11.69
CA GLU A 95 1.06 -2.81 -11.98
C GLU A 95 2.32 -2.03 -12.34
N GLU A 96 3.42 -2.38 -11.71
CA GLU A 96 4.73 -1.76 -11.85
C GLU A 96 5.76 -2.84 -12.22
N PHE A 97 6.76 -2.45 -13.01
CA PHE A 97 7.86 -3.31 -13.42
C PHE A 97 9.20 -2.64 -13.18
N TYR A 98 10.08 -3.34 -12.46
CA TYR A 98 11.39 -2.84 -12.09
C TYR A 98 12.47 -3.76 -12.65
N LEU A 99 13.50 -3.16 -13.24
CA LEU A 99 14.72 -3.84 -13.67
C LEU A 99 15.70 -3.97 -12.49
N PRO A 100 16.65 -4.91 -12.56
CA PRO A 100 17.71 -5.02 -11.55
C PRO A 100 18.41 -3.68 -11.32
N GLN A 101 18.65 -3.33 -10.06
CA GLN A 101 19.24 -2.07 -9.56
C GLN A 101 18.32 -0.84 -9.63
N GLN A 102 17.05 -0.99 -10.00
CA GLN A 102 16.08 0.11 -9.85
C GLN A 102 15.53 0.17 -8.44
N ASP A 103 15.39 1.39 -7.94
CA ASP A 103 14.70 1.65 -6.69
C ASP A 103 13.20 1.56 -6.90
N VAL A 104 12.53 0.77 -6.05
CA VAL A 104 11.06 0.76 -5.94
C VAL A 104 10.62 1.95 -5.12
N PHE A 105 11.30 2.19 -3.99
CA PHE A 105 11.19 3.40 -3.21
C PHE A 105 12.49 3.71 -2.48
N VAL A 106 12.65 4.96 -2.07
CA VAL A 106 13.87 5.50 -1.45
C VAL A 106 13.56 5.97 -0.04
N ASP A 107 14.52 5.78 0.87
CA ASP A 107 14.44 6.19 2.26
C ASP A 107 14.13 7.70 2.41
N GLY A 108 13.29 8.03 3.39
CA GLY A 108 12.85 9.39 3.69
C GLY A 108 11.85 10.01 2.72
N MET A 109 11.48 9.31 1.63
CA MET A 109 10.47 9.81 0.70
C MET A 109 9.05 9.44 1.16
N PRO A 110 8.04 10.31 0.96
CA PRO A 110 6.66 9.99 1.30
C PRO A 110 6.17 8.74 0.57
N SER A 111 5.61 7.80 1.32
CA SER A 111 5.12 6.54 0.73
C SER A 111 3.88 6.78 -0.13
N ALA A 112 3.92 6.31 -1.37
CA ALA A 112 2.85 6.44 -2.36
C ALA A 112 1.77 5.35 -2.21
N GLY A 113 2.10 4.23 -1.57
CA GLY A 113 1.24 3.06 -1.57
C GLY A 113 1.86 1.88 -0.85
N VAL A 114 1.17 0.76 -0.96
CA VAL A 114 1.60 -0.53 -0.43
C VAL A 114 2.00 -1.42 -1.60
N TYR A 115 3.06 -2.20 -1.47
CA TYR A 115 3.61 -2.95 -2.58
C TYR A 115 3.46 -4.45 -2.31
N TYR A 116 2.83 -5.17 -3.24
CA TYR A 116 2.81 -6.62 -3.26
C TYR A 116 3.77 -7.13 -4.33
N VAL A 117 4.67 -8.04 -3.95
CA VAL A 117 5.63 -8.61 -4.89
C VAL A 117 5.02 -9.81 -5.61
N ASN A 118 4.76 -9.68 -6.91
CA ASN A 118 4.22 -10.79 -7.72
C ASN A 118 5.34 -11.75 -8.13
N ALA A 119 6.50 -11.22 -8.51
CA ALA A 119 7.64 -11.99 -8.97
C ALA A 119 8.94 -11.20 -8.82
N GLY A 120 10.07 -11.92 -8.70
CA GLY A 120 11.40 -11.34 -8.58
C GLY A 120 11.96 -11.41 -7.15
N ARG A 121 13.07 -10.72 -6.91
CA ARG A 121 13.70 -10.56 -5.60
C ARG A 121 14.13 -9.12 -5.42
N LEU A 122 13.89 -8.59 -4.23
CA LEU A 122 14.29 -7.25 -3.83
C LEU A 122 15.09 -7.30 -2.53
N LEU A 123 15.87 -6.25 -2.32
CA LEU A 123 16.62 -6.01 -1.10
C LEU A 123 16.08 -4.73 -0.46
N TYR A 124 15.57 -4.86 0.75
CA TYR A 124 15.26 -3.72 1.62
C TYR A 124 16.45 -3.45 2.52
N THR A 125 16.90 -2.20 2.56
CA THR A 125 18.01 -1.75 3.40
C THR A 125 17.57 -0.57 4.26
N SER A 126 17.81 -0.63 5.57
CA SER A 126 17.49 0.43 6.52
C SER A 126 18.69 0.80 7.38
N MET A 127 18.87 2.10 7.61
CA MET A 127 19.93 2.68 8.47
C MET A 127 19.36 3.36 9.72
N HIS A 128 18.11 3.06 10.09
CA HIS A 128 17.43 3.71 11.23
C HIS A 128 17.93 3.20 12.59
N THR A 129 18.72 2.12 12.60
CA THR A 129 19.43 1.60 13.78
C THR A 129 20.93 1.83 13.67
N GLN A 130 21.68 1.59 14.76
CA GLN A 130 23.14 1.66 14.75
C GLN A 130 23.78 0.67 13.77
N GLU A 131 23.08 -0.42 13.46
CA GLU A 131 23.47 -1.42 12.47
C GLU A 131 22.62 -1.28 11.20
N ILE A 132 23.24 -1.53 10.04
CA ILE A 132 22.53 -1.62 8.76
C ILE A 132 21.69 -2.89 8.79
N GLN A 133 20.39 -2.75 8.62
CA GLN A 133 19.49 -3.89 8.50
C GLN A 133 19.20 -4.17 7.03
N GLU A 134 19.37 -5.42 6.62
CA GLU A 134 19.10 -5.89 5.27
C GLU A 134 18.10 -7.04 5.30
N PHE A 135 17.04 -6.93 4.49
CA PHE A 135 16.00 -7.94 4.38
C PHE A 135 15.73 -8.24 2.92
N HIS A 136 15.76 -9.53 2.56
CA HIS A 136 15.28 -9.95 1.25
C HIS A 136 13.76 -9.94 1.25
N VAL A 137 13.19 -9.29 0.23
CA VAL A 137 11.76 -9.26 -0.04
C VAL A 137 11.49 -10.14 -1.26
N ALA A 138 10.59 -11.10 -1.10
CA ALA A 138 10.31 -12.18 -2.03
C ALA A 138 8.86 -12.12 -2.52
N PRO A 139 8.47 -12.94 -3.53
CA PRO A 139 7.10 -13.01 -3.97
C PRO A 139 6.14 -13.32 -2.81
N GLU A 140 4.95 -12.74 -2.88
CA GLU A 140 3.90 -12.74 -1.85
C GLU A 140 4.12 -11.80 -0.65
N ASP A 141 5.27 -11.15 -0.54
CA ASP A 141 5.48 -10.14 0.49
C ASP A 141 4.65 -8.87 0.24
N TRP A 142 4.18 -8.29 1.34
CA TRP A 142 3.35 -7.09 1.39
C TRP A 142 4.07 -6.03 2.24
N ILE A 143 4.53 -4.95 1.61
CA ILE A 143 5.45 -3.98 2.21
C ILE A 143 4.94 -2.54 2.13
N SER A 144 5.29 -1.73 3.12
CA SER A 144 4.86 -0.34 3.35
C SER A 144 3.38 -0.20 3.72
N GLU A 145 2.78 -1.22 4.35
CA GLU A 145 1.35 -1.20 4.75
C GLU A 145 1.01 -0.05 5.71
N MET A 146 1.99 0.38 6.51
CA MET A 146 1.85 1.50 7.46
C MET A 146 1.36 2.79 6.81
N CYS A 147 1.66 2.99 5.52
CA CYS A 147 1.22 4.17 4.79
C CYS A 147 -0.30 4.30 4.67
N LEU A 148 -1.06 3.20 4.81
CA LEU A 148 -2.52 3.25 4.80
C LEU A 148 -3.10 3.80 6.11
N TRP A 149 -2.36 3.69 7.21
CA TRP A 149 -2.86 3.96 8.56
C TRP A 149 -2.39 5.29 9.12
N VAL A 150 -1.17 5.70 8.75
CA VAL A 150 -0.53 6.92 9.23
C VAL A 150 0.18 7.65 8.11
N ARG A 151 0.54 8.92 8.37
CA ARG A 151 1.50 9.62 7.52
C ARG A 151 2.83 8.88 7.62
N TRP A 152 3.27 8.35 6.49
CA TRP A 152 4.42 7.47 6.41
C TRP A 152 5.38 7.97 5.32
N ASP A 153 6.61 8.23 5.74
CA ASP A 153 7.76 8.39 4.86
C ASP A 153 8.60 7.11 5.02
N HIS A 154 9.11 6.56 3.93
CA HIS A 154 9.82 5.29 3.95
C HIS A 154 10.97 5.31 4.96
N CYS A 155 11.11 4.23 5.73
CA CYS A 155 12.13 4.05 6.76
C CYS A 155 13.29 3.16 6.25
N GLY A 156 13.45 3.11 4.93
CA GLY A 156 14.49 2.37 4.25
C GLY A 156 14.32 2.48 2.74
N GLN A 157 15.24 1.86 2.02
CA GLN A 157 15.23 1.80 0.56
C GLN A 157 14.93 0.37 0.13
N LEU A 158 14.05 0.22 -0.87
CA LEU A 158 13.76 -1.06 -1.50
C LEU A 158 14.27 -1.04 -2.93
N CYS A 159 15.23 -1.91 -3.23
CA CYS A 159 15.87 -1.99 -4.55
C CYS A 159 15.64 -3.38 -5.16
N ALA A 160 15.38 -3.43 -6.46
CA ALA A 160 15.21 -4.67 -7.20
C ALA A 160 16.58 -5.35 -7.44
N GLU A 161 16.75 -6.61 -7.00
CA GLU A 161 17.96 -7.39 -7.30
C GLU A 161 17.84 -8.13 -8.64
N THR A 162 16.62 -8.49 -9.01
CA THR A 162 16.27 -9.06 -10.32
C THR A 162 15.26 -8.18 -11.03
N SER A 163 14.83 -8.54 -12.24
CA SER A 163 13.58 -8.01 -12.78
C SER A 163 12.43 -8.39 -11.85
N CYS A 164 11.62 -7.42 -11.45
CA CYS A 164 10.54 -7.59 -10.48
C CYS A 164 9.22 -7.08 -11.04
N GLU A 165 8.15 -7.81 -10.74
CA GLU A 165 6.78 -7.44 -11.03
C GLU A 165 6.09 -7.15 -9.71
N ILE A 166 5.57 -5.93 -9.56
CA ILE A 166 4.99 -5.45 -8.32
C ILE A 166 3.61 -4.91 -8.61
N THR A 167 2.64 -5.25 -7.77
CA THR A 167 1.33 -4.59 -7.80
C THR A 167 1.27 -3.65 -6.62
N MET A 168 1.18 -2.35 -6.89
CA MET A 168 1.05 -1.32 -5.87
C MET A 168 -0.43 -1.02 -5.61
N LEU A 169 -0.83 -0.99 -4.34
CA LEU A 169 -2.06 -0.36 -3.89
C LEU A 169 -1.81 1.14 -3.65
N ASP A 170 -2.32 1.99 -4.52
CA ASP A 170 -2.18 3.45 -4.43
C ASP A 170 -2.91 4.00 -3.19
N LYS A 171 -2.14 4.60 -2.27
CA LYS A 171 -2.65 5.14 -1.01
C LYS A 171 -3.68 6.24 -1.24
N ALA A 172 -3.44 7.14 -2.18
CA ALA A 172 -4.31 8.29 -2.41
C ALA A 172 -5.68 7.86 -2.95
N LYS A 173 -5.69 6.94 -3.91
CA LYS A 173 -6.92 6.35 -4.46
C LYS A 173 -7.65 5.52 -3.43
N PHE A 174 -6.94 4.67 -2.68
CA PHE A 174 -7.51 3.90 -1.57
C PHE A 174 -8.22 4.82 -0.56
N ASN A 175 -7.52 5.86 -0.09
CA ASN A 175 -8.08 6.82 0.87
C ASN A 175 -9.30 7.53 0.31
N ALA A 176 -9.29 7.95 -0.96
CA ALA A 176 -10.44 8.60 -1.58
C ALA A 176 -11.69 7.69 -1.60
N ILE A 177 -11.52 6.40 -1.89
CA ILE A 177 -12.61 5.41 -1.91
C ILE A 177 -13.15 5.18 -0.50
N VAL A 178 -12.26 4.92 0.46
CA VAL A 178 -12.62 4.64 1.86
C VAL A 178 -13.30 5.85 2.50
N CYS A 179 -12.75 7.06 2.34
CA CYS A 179 -13.34 8.29 2.86
C CYS A 179 -14.73 8.57 2.26
N LYS A 180 -14.91 8.31 0.96
CA LYS A 180 -16.20 8.51 0.29
C LYS A 180 -17.26 7.49 0.76
N ALA A 181 -16.86 6.24 0.99
CA ALA A 181 -17.78 5.18 1.37
C ALA A 181 -18.32 5.36 2.81
N GLY A 182 -17.45 5.68 3.76
CA GLY A 182 -17.84 5.80 5.17
C GLY A 182 -18.37 4.47 5.76
N GLY A 183 -19.17 4.58 6.83
CA GLY A 183 -19.88 3.43 7.40
C GLY A 183 -19.01 2.43 8.17
N PRO A 184 -19.56 1.24 8.46
CA PRO A 184 -18.96 0.23 9.33
C PRO A 184 -17.51 -0.12 9.01
N PHE A 185 -17.22 -0.34 7.73
CA PHE A 185 -15.90 -0.75 7.29
C PHE A 185 -14.82 0.30 7.61
N VAL A 186 -15.13 1.58 7.35
CA VAL A 186 -14.21 2.69 7.64
C VAL A 186 -13.99 2.85 9.14
N GLU A 187 -15.01 2.64 9.96
CA GLU A 187 -14.82 2.66 11.40
C GLU A 187 -13.95 1.48 11.89
N CYS A 188 -14.06 0.30 11.27
CA CYS A 188 -13.17 -0.82 11.54
C CYS A 188 -11.72 -0.51 11.14
N LEU A 189 -11.51 0.08 9.96
CA LEU A 189 -10.18 0.52 9.50
C LEU A 189 -9.55 1.53 10.46
N ARG A 190 -10.31 2.51 10.94
CA ARG A 190 -9.82 3.49 11.95
C ARG A 190 -9.41 2.82 13.26
N ARG A 191 -10.23 1.87 13.76
CA ARG A 191 -9.89 1.12 14.98
C ARG A 191 -8.65 0.26 14.77
N PHE A 192 -8.54 -0.37 13.61
CA PHE A 192 -7.36 -1.13 13.22
C PHE A 192 -6.11 -0.26 13.22
N ALA A 193 -6.15 0.91 12.59
CA ALA A 193 -5.05 1.88 12.59
C ALA A 193 -4.62 2.28 14.02
N VAL A 194 -5.58 2.53 14.92
CA VAL A 194 -5.30 2.83 16.33
C VAL A 194 -4.62 1.64 17.03
N PHE A 195 -5.05 0.42 16.77
CA PHE A 195 -4.44 -0.78 17.36
C PHE A 195 -3.05 -1.08 16.81
N VAL A 196 -2.82 -0.83 15.52
CA VAL A 196 -1.49 -0.90 14.91
C VAL A 196 -0.56 0.12 15.56
N LEU A 197 -1.00 1.38 15.70
CA LEU A 197 -0.21 2.42 16.37
C LEU A 197 0.11 2.05 17.81
N GLY A 198 -0.89 1.65 18.60
CA GLY A 198 -0.66 1.25 19.98
C GLY A 198 0.21 -0.01 20.13
N HIS A 199 0.24 -0.88 19.11
CA HIS A 199 1.18 -2.01 19.08
C HIS A 199 2.61 -1.53 18.81
N ILE A 200 2.80 -0.64 17.84
CA ILE A 200 4.11 -0.05 17.51
C ILE A 200 4.68 0.75 18.68
N GLU A 201 3.86 1.57 19.35
CA GLU A 201 4.28 2.34 20.53
C GLU A 201 4.70 1.47 21.71
N ALA A 202 4.25 0.21 21.74
CA ALA A 202 4.57 -0.76 22.78
C ALA A 202 5.79 -1.65 22.44
N LEU A 203 6.37 -1.51 21.24
CA LEU A 203 7.62 -2.20 20.89
C LEU A 203 8.78 -1.63 21.71
N ASP A 204 9.78 -2.47 21.97
CA ASP A 204 10.99 -2.06 22.67
C ASP A 204 11.79 -1.05 21.83
N ALA A 205 12.59 -0.19 22.50
CA ALA A 205 13.35 0.86 21.82
C ALA A 205 14.35 0.35 20.76
N ASP A 206 14.73 -0.93 20.84
CA ASP A 206 15.64 -1.58 19.89
C ASP A 206 14.90 -2.17 18.67
N GLU A 207 13.57 -2.27 18.70
CA GLU A 207 12.75 -2.68 17.56
C GLU A 207 12.35 -1.46 16.72
N ALA A 208 13.15 -1.18 15.69
CA ALA A 208 12.86 -0.08 14.78
C ALA A 208 11.61 -0.36 13.93
N VAL A 209 10.77 0.66 13.76
CA VAL A 209 9.65 0.62 12.82
C VAL A 209 10.21 0.69 11.41
N THR A 210 9.87 -0.28 10.57
CA THR A 210 10.35 -0.38 9.18
C THR A 210 9.18 -0.40 8.20
N ASP A 211 9.46 -0.35 6.90
CA ASP A 211 8.43 -0.60 5.89
C ASP A 211 7.95 -2.06 5.85
N VAL A 212 8.67 -3.00 6.47
CA VAL A 212 8.30 -4.43 6.49
C VAL A 212 7.06 -4.64 7.38
N SER A 213 6.17 -5.52 6.94
CA SER A 213 4.91 -5.83 7.65
C SER A 213 5.15 -6.36 9.07
N LEU A 214 4.30 -5.96 10.02
CA LEU A 214 4.35 -6.33 11.47
C LEU A 214 4.11 -7.82 11.76
N GLY A 215 4.16 -8.67 10.74
CA GLY A 215 3.88 -10.10 10.81
C GLY A 215 2.40 -10.42 10.65
N ARG A 216 2.13 -11.49 9.92
CA ARG A 216 0.77 -11.88 9.50
C ARG A 216 -0.16 -12.15 10.69
N GLU A 217 0.35 -12.83 11.72
CA GLU A 217 -0.47 -13.18 12.90
C GLU A 217 -0.80 -11.95 13.74
N THR A 218 0.17 -11.06 13.97
CA THR A 218 -0.02 -9.80 14.67
C THR A 218 -1.11 -8.97 14.00
N LEU A 219 -0.98 -8.70 12.69
CA LEU A 219 -1.97 -7.94 11.93
C LEU A 219 -3.35 -8.61 11.98
N ARG A 220 -3.42 -9.95 11.89
CA ARG A 220 -4.68 -10.69 12.02
C ARG A 220 -5.35 -10.45 13.37
N GLN A 221 -4.59 -10.56 14.47
CA GLN A 221 -5.13 -10.34 15.82
C GLN A 221 -5.65 -8.91 16.01
N LEU A 222 -4.91 -7.92 15.49
CA LEU A 222 -5.34 -6.51 15.53
C LEU A 222 -6.61 -6.29 14.69
N ALA A 223 -6.73 -6.92 13.52
CA ALA A 223 -7.92 -6.86 12.67
C ALA A 223 -9.15 -7.47 13.34
N ILE A 224 -9.02 -8.67 13.92
CA ILE A 224 -10.07 -9.34 14.70
C ILE A 224 -10.50 -8.45 15.87
N ARG A 225 -9.56 -7.84 16.58
CA ARG A 225 -9.85 -6.94 17.70
C ARG A 225 -10.63 -5.70 17.24
N ALA A 226 -10.25 -5.12 16.10
CA ALA A 226 -10.95 -3.96 15.51
C ALA A 226 -12.41 -4.30 15.17
N ARG A 227 -12.62 -5.46 14.52
CA ARG A 227 -13.95 -5.98 14.21
C ARG A 227 -14.80 -6.19 15.46
N ARG A 228 -14.30 -6.94 16.43
CA ARG A 228 -15.03 -7.26 17.68
C ARG A 228 -15.41 -6.00 18.45
N LEU A 229 -14.53 -5.02 18.52
CA LEU A 229 -14.83 -3.76 19.21
C LEU A 229 -15.98 -3.00 18.53
N TRP A 230 -16.00 -2.97 17.20
CA TRP A 230 -17.10 -2.38 16.44
C TRP A 230 -18.42 -3.12 16.71
N GLU A 231 -18.41 -4.46 16.68
CA GLU A 231 -19.61 -5.29 16.96
C GLU A 231 -20.19 -4.99 18.35
N LEU A 232 -19.34 -4.93 19.39
CA LEU A 232 -19.77 -4.63 20.77
C LEU A 232 -20.40 -3.24 20.91
N GLN A 233 -19.79 -2.22 20.30
CA GLN A 233 -20.31 -0.85 20.35
C GLN A 233 -21.66 -0.72 19.64
N ASN A 234 -21.85 -1.44 18.54
CA ASN A 234 -23.10 -1.42 17.80
C ASN A 234 -24.20 -2.22 18.51
N GLN A 235 -23.88 -3.32 19.17
CA GLN A 235 -24.82 -4.03 20.05
C GLN A 235 -25.27 -3.14 21.22
N SER A 236 -24.36 -2.39 21.83
CA SER A 236 -24.68 -1.42 22.89
C SER A 236 -25.57 -0.28 22.40
N ARG A 237 -25.26 0.31 21.23
CA ARG A 237 -26.10 1.34 20.58
C ARG A 237 -27.51 0.83 20.29
N ASN A 238 -27.64 -0.40 19.78
CA ASN A 238 -28.96 -0.98 19.49
C ASN A 238 -29.77 -1.31 20.75
N ARG A 239 -29.11 -1.60 21.89
CA ARG A 239 -29.78 -1.78 23.19
C ARG A 239 -30.14 -0.45 23.87
N GLY A 240 -29.35 0.60 23.66
CA GLY A 240 -29.59 1.93 24.22
C GLY A 240 -30.63 2.78 23.48
N GLY A 241 -31.03 2.41 22.26
CA GLY A 241 -32.04 3.11 21.46
C GLY A 241 -33.48 3.04 22.00
N GLY A 242 -33.72 2.32 23.10
CA GLY A 242 -35.01 2.23 23.79
C GLY A 242 -35.15 3.08 25.06
N ALA A 243 -34.14 3.86 25.46
CA ALA A 243 -34.21 4.72 26.64
C ALA A 243 -34.49 6.17 26.25
N GLU A 244 -35.56 6.71 26.83
CA GLU A 244 -36.16 8.02 26.60
C GLU A 244 -35.15 9.19 26.54
N ARG A 245 -35.37 10.08 25.57
CA ARG A 245 -34.80 11.44 25.58
C ARG A 245 -35.40 12.22 26.75
N ILE A 246 -34.72 12.20 27.90
CA ILE A 246 -34.89 13.26 28.90
C ILE A 246 -34.05 14.44 28.42
N GLY A 247 -34.74 15.48 27.95
CA GLY A 247 -34.13 16.71 27.49
C GLY A 247 -33.37 17.40 28.62
N PHE A 248 -32.10 17.67 28.38
CA PHE A 248 -31.38 18.72 29.07
C PHE A 248 -31.01 19.79 28.04
N HIS A 249 -31.64 20.95 28.18
CA HIS A 249 -31.21 22.19 27.54
C HIS A 249 -29.78 22.50 27.95
N SER A 250 -28.84 22.49 27.00
CA SER A 250 -27.54 23.12 27.15
C SER A 250 -27.60 24.53 26.55
N ASN A 251 -27.49 25.52 27.43
CA ASN A 251 -27.15 26.89 27.09
C ASN A 251 -25.73 27.12 27.62
N VAL A 252 -24.74 27.23 26.73
CA VAL A 252 -23.37 27.84 26.81
C VAL A 252 -22.70 27.40 25.48
N GLY A 253 -22.20 28.21 24.55
CA GLY A 253 -21.65 29.56 24.65
C GLY A 253 -20.13 29.54 24.44
N GLY A 254 -19.67 29.63 23.19
CA GLY A 254 -18.44 30.37 22.84
C GLY A 254 -17.12 29.61 22.56
N LEU A 255 -16.51 30.04 21.43
CA LEU A 255 -15.08 30.04 21.05
C LEU A 255 -14.45 28.66 20.73
N VAL A 256 -13.69 28.48 19.65
CA VAL A 256 -12.45 29.18 19.26
C VAL A 256 -12.25 29.10 17.73
N GLN A 257 -11.69 30.17 17.15
CA GLN A 257 -11.16 30.26 15.77
C GLN A 257 -9.84 29.51 15.61
#